data_AF-A0A6G1RKS8-F1
#
_entry.id   AF-A0A6G1RKS8-F1
#
_cell.length_a   1.000
_cell.length_b   1.000
_cell.length_c   1.000
_cell.angle_alpha   90.00
_cell.angle_beta   90.00
_cell.angle_gamma   90.00
#
_symmetry.space_group_name_H-M   'P 1'
#
loop_
_entity.id
_entity.type
_entity.pdbx_description
1 polymer ?
#
loop_
_entity_poly.entity_id
_entity_poly.type
_entity_poly.pdbx_seq_one_letter_code
_entity_poly.pdbx_strand_id
1 'polypeptide(L)'
;FRRQVLDGRQQALKVSANSVYGFTGAQAGRLPCLPISQSVTGFGRQMIEKTKQLVESKYCLAQGYPADAKVVYGDTDSVMCRLGVPSVAEAAALGREAAAWVSGHFPPPIRLEFEKVYR
;
A
#
# COMPACT_ATOMS: atom_id res chain seq x y z
N PHE A 1 -27.90 2.28 6.00
CA PHE A 1 -28.54 2.53 4.69
C PHE A 1 -27.79 3.54 3.82
N ARG A 2 -27.93 4.88 4.00
CA ARG A 2 -27.32 5.87 3.08
C ARG A 2 -25.79 5.75 2.93
N ARG A 3 -25.05 5.51 4.02
CA ARG A 3 -23.58 5.28 3.98
C ARG A 3 -23.20 4.10 3.09
N GLN A 4 -23.93 2.98 3.17
CA GLN A 4 -23.67 1.78 2.35
C GLN A 4 -23.95 2.03 0.87
N VAL A 5 -24.99 2.80 0.53
CA VAL A 5 -25.28 3.18 -0.86
C VAL A 5 -24.16 4.05 -1.43
N LEU A 6 -23.67 5.03 -0.66
CA LEU A 6 -22.54 5.87 -1.07
C LEU A 6 -21.23 5.07 -1.17
N ASP A 7 -21.02 4.10 -0.28
CA ASP A 7 -19.90 3.18 -0.34
C ASP A 7 -19.94 2.31 -1.61
N GLY A 8 -21.11 1.76 -1.94
CA GLY A 8 -21.32 1.04 -3.20
C GLY A 8 -21.02 1.89 -4.43
N ARG A 9 -21.43 3.18 -4.42
CA ARG A 9 -21.12 4.12 -5.50
C ARG A 9 -19.61 4.33 -5.67
N GLN A 10 -18.85 4.54 -4.59
CA GLN A 10 -17.41 4.74 -4.71
C GLN A 10 -16.69 3.45 -5.13
N GLN A 11 -17.14 2.28 -4.65
CA GLN A 11 -16.58 0.99 -5.08
C GLN A 11 -16.80 0.75 -6.59
N ALA A 12 -17.97 1.11 -7.13
CA ALA A 12 -18.23 0.98 -8.57
C ALA A 12 -17.27 1.84 -9.41
N LEU A 13 -16.93 3.05 -8.95
CA LEU A 13 -15.93 3.91 -9.59
C LEU A 13 -14.53 3.29 -9.51
N LYS A 14 -14.14 2.75 -8.35
CA LYS A 14 -12.87 2.03 -8.17
C LYS A 14 -12.75 0.83 -9.13
N VAL A 15 -13.80 0.01 -9.23
CA VAL A 15 -13.84 -1.14 -10.15
C VAL A 15 -13.71 -0.69 -11.60
N SER A 16 -14.39 0.39 -11.97
CA SER A 16 -14.32 0.95 -13.33
C SER A 16 -12.90 1.42 -13.66
N ALA A 17 -12.24 2.13 -12.73
CA ALA A 17 -10.86 2.57 -12.90
C ALA A 17 -9.87 1.38 -13.00
N ASN A 18 -10.01 0.38 -12.13
CA ASN A 18 -9.17 -0.83 -12.18
C ASN A 18 -9.39 -1.64 -13.47
N SER A 19 -10.60 -1.59 -14.03
CA SER A 19 -10.90 -2.27 -15.30
C SER A 19 -10.13 -1.66 -16.48
N VAL A 20 -9.68 -0.42 -16.40
CA VAL A 20 -8.89 0.23 -17.47
C VAL A 20 -7.54 -0.46 -17.66
N TYR A 21 -6.78 -0.70 -16.58
CA TYR A 21 -5.51 -1.43 -16.73
C TYR A 21 -5.77 -2.91 -17.05
N GLY A 22 -6.83 -3.51 -16.50
CA GLY A 22 -7.24 -4.88 -16.82
C GLY A 22 -7.57 -5.08 -18.30
N PHE A 23 -8.22 -4.10 -18.93
CA PHE A 23 -8.52 -4.10 -20.35
C PHE A 23 -7.26 -4.20 -21.22
N THR A 24 -6.17 -3.53 -20.83
CA THR A 24 -4.88 -3.65 -21.55
C THR A 24 -4.29 -5.06 -21.46
N GLY A 25 -4.61 -5.82 -20.42
CA GLY A 25 -4.15 -7.21 -20.25
C GLY A 25 -5.06 -8.27 -20.89
N ALA A 26 -6.26 -7.89 -21.35
CA ALA A 26 -7.26 -8.83 -21.85
C ALA A 26 -6.93 -9.32 -23.26
N GLN A 27 -6.33 -10.51 -23.38
CA GLN A 27 -5.98 -11.11 -24.68
C GLN A 27 -7.23 -11.38 -25.55
N ALA A 28 -8.34 -11.79 -24.94
CA ALA A 28 -9.64 -11.88 -25.59
C ALA A 28 -10.38 -10.54 -25.50
N GLY A 29 -9.79 -9.49 -26.08
CA GLY A 29 -10.29 -8.12 -26.04
C GLY A 29 -10.12 -7.41 -27.38
N ARG A 30 -10.74 -6.23 -27.51
CA ARG A 30 -10.68 -5.45 -28.76
C ARG A 30 -9.34 -4.72 -28.96
N LEU A 31 -8.56 -4.49 -27.89
CA LEU A 31 -7.30 -3.75 -27.96
C LEU A 31 -6.32 -4.17 -26.84
N PRO A 32 -5.75 -5.40 -26.88
CA PRO A 32 -4.77 -5.84 -25.91
C PRO A 32 -3.45 -5.07 -26.04
N CYS A 33 -2.87 -4.65 -24.92
CA CYS A 33 -1.54 -4.08 -24.81
C CYS A 33 -0.83 -4.66 -23.56
N LEU A 34 -0.40 -5.92 -23.67
CA LEU A 34 0.24 -6.66 -22.59
C LEU A 34 1.42 -5.93 -21.92
N PRO A 35 2.29 -5.20 -22.65
CA PRO A 35 3.39 -4.46 -22.03
C PRO A 35 2.93 -3.49 -20.94
N ILE A 36 1.79 -2.81 -21.12
CA ILE A 36 1.24 -1.89 -20.10
C ILE A 36 0.90 -2.68 -18.82
N SER A 37 0.14 -3.77 -18.95
CA SER A 37 -0.26 -4.60 -17.80
C SER A 37 0.96 -5.21 -17.07
N GLN A 38 1.99 -5.61 -17.82
CA GLN A 38 3.23 -6.14 -17.26
C GLN A 38 4.02 -5.07 -16.52
N SER A 39 4.16 -3.87 -17.09
CA SER A 39 4.80 -2.74 -16.43
C SER A 39 4.09 -2.33 -15.15
N VAL A 40 2.75 -2.25 -15.15
CA VAL A 40 1.97 -1.92 -13.94
C VAL A 40 2.25 -2.92 -12.81
N THR A 41 2.18 -4.22 -13.10
CA THR A 41 2.46 -5.24 -12.06
C THR A 41 3.93 -5.28 -11.66
N GLY A 42 4.85 -4.98 -12.57
CA GLY A 42 6.29 -4.85 -12.28
C GLY A 42 6.57 -3.72 -11.30
N PHE A 43 6.03 -2.53 -11.56
CA PHE A 43 6.12 -1.39 -10.64
C PHE A 43 5.46 -1.71 -9.30
N GLY A 44 4.29 -2.34 -9.27
CA GLY A 44 3.63 -2.77 -8.03
C GLY A 44 4.55 -3.60 -7.12
N ARG A 45 5.18 -4.64 -7.68
CA ARG A 45 6.15 -5.48 -6.93
C ARG A 45 7.35 -4.69 -6.42
N GLN A 46 7.93 -3.83 -7.25
CA GLN A 46 9.06 -2.99 -6.84
C GLN A 46 8.69 -2.01 -5.71
N MET A 47 7.49 -1.43 -5.77
CA MET A 47 7.02 -0.48 -4.76
C MET A 47 6.78 -1.15 -3.40
N ILE A 48 6.22 -2.37 -3.37
CA ILE A 48 6.04 -3.13 -2.12
C ILE A 48 7.40 -3.45 -1.50
N GLU A 49 8.33 -3.98 -2.29
CA GLU A 49 9.66 -4.36 -1.78
C GLU A 49 10.42 -3.14 -1.27
N LYS A 50 10.38 -2.03 -2.01
CA LYS A 50 10.96 -0.74 -1.56
C LYS A 50 10.31 -0.25 -0.26
N THR A 51 8.97 -0.34 -0.15
CA THR A 51 8.24 0.04 1.07
C THR A 51 8.71 -0.78 2.27
N LYS A 52 8.84 -2.10 2.11
CA LYS A 52 9.35 -2.98 3.16
C LYS A 52 10.76 -2.57 3.60
N GLN A 53 11.68 -2.40 2.66
CA GLN A 53 13.07 -2.03 2.96
C GLN A 53 13.15 -0.67 3.67
N LEU A 54 12.36 0.31 3.23
CA LEU A 54 12.29 1.63 3.86
C LEU A 54 11.79 1.56 5.30
N VAL A 55 10.73 0.77 5.56
CA VAL A 55 10.18 0.60 6.91
C VAL A 55 11.16 -0.12 7.83
N GLU A 56 11.69 -1.26 7.41
CA GLU A 56 12.58 -2.09 8.24
C GLU A 56 13.94 -1.40 8.51
N SER A 57 14.43 -0.56 7.59
CA SER A 57 15.70 0.18 7.79
C SER A 57 15.56 1.43 8.66
N LYS A 58 14.44 2.17 8.56
CA LYS A 58 14.23 3.39 9.34
C LYS A 58 13.76 3.10 10.76
N TYR A 59 12.78 2.23 10.93
CA TYR A 59 12.12 2.00 12.22
C TYR A 59 12.82 0.86 12.97
N CYS A 60 14.09 1.06 13.32
CA CYS A 60 14.91 0.08 14.04
C CYS A 60 15.63 0.68 15.24
N LEU A 61 16.12 -0.19 16.14
CA LEU A 61 16.85 0.20 17.35
C LEU A 61 18.07 1.07 17.03
N ALA A 62 18.79 0.75 15.95
CA ALA A 62 19.96 1.51 15.51
C ALA A 62 19.65 2.97 15.11
N GLN A 63 18.40 3.25 14.75
CA GLN A 63 17.90 4.59 14.42
C GLN A 63 17.21 5.28 15.61
N GLY A 64 17.29 4.70 16.81
CA GLY A 64 16.74 5.26 18.04
C GLY A 64 15.27 4.94 18.30
N TYR A 65 14.67 3.99 17.57
CA TYR A 65 13.29 3.55 17.81
C TYR A 65 13.23 2.52 18.95
N PRO A 66 12.08 2.34 19.62
CA PRO A 66 11.95 1.43 20.75
C PRO A 66 12.08 -0.06 20.41
N ALA A 67 11.94 -0.44 19.13
CA ALA A 67 12.05 -1.82 18.67
C ALA A 67 12.36 -1.87 17.17
N ASP A 68 12.79 -3.04 16.70
CA ASP A 68 12.96 -3.31 15.27
C ASP A 68 11.62 -3.63 14.61
N ALA A 69 11.20 -2.75 13.72
CA ALA A 69 10.05 -2.95 12.86
C ALA A 69 10.33 -4.10 11.88
N LYS A 70 9.35 -4.98 11.71
CA LYS A 70 9.42 -6.09 10.75
C LYS A 70 8.13 -6.20 9.96
N VAL A 71 8.23 -6.23 8.64
CA VAL A 71 7.10 -6.51 7.77
C VAL A 71 6.80 -8.01 7.86
N VAL A 72 5.63 -8.34 8.37
CA VAL A 72 5.19 -9.73 8.60
C VAL A 72 4.32 -10.25 7.46
N TYR A 73 3.72 -9.36 6.69
CA TYR A 73 2.88 -9.70 5.55
C TYR A 73 2.83 -8.54 4.56
N GLY A 74 2.64 -8.86 3.28
CA GLY A 74 2.37 -7.89 2.24
C GLY A 74 1.50 -8.52 1.15
N ASP A 75 0.48 -7.80 0.71
CA ASP A 75 -0.42 -8.22 -0.36
C ASP A 75 -0.71 -7.04 -1.27
N THR A 76 -0.22 -7.16 -2.51
CA THR A 76 -0.48 -6.31 -3.70
C THR A 76 -0.26 -4.80 -3.55
N ASP A 77 -0.95 -4.16 -2.64
CA ASP A 77 -0.92 -2.72 -2.35
C ASP A 77 -0.84 -2.39 -0.85
N SER A 78 -0.68 -3.40 0.01
CA SER A 78 -0.62 -3.26 1.47
C SER A 78 0.57 -3.98 2.09
N VAL A 79 1.09 -3.42 3.19
CA VAL A 79 2.10 -4.05 4.05
C VAL A 79 1.62 -4.04 5.50
N MET A 80 1.79 -5.16 6.19
CA MET A 80 1.52 -5.28 7.62
C MET A 80 2.86 -5.31 8.36
N CYS A 81 3.09 -4.29 9.17
CA CYS A 81 4.34 -4.14 9.90
C CYS A 81 4.11 -4.35 11.41
N ARG A 82 4.92 -5.22 12.01
CA ARG A 82 5.02 -5.37 13.45
C ARG A 82 6.06 -4.38 13.97
N LEU A 83 5.59 -3.32 14.61
CA LEU A 83 6.43 -2.22 15.12
C LEU A 83 7.05 -2.48 16.51
N GLY A 84 6.63 -3.54 17.20
CA GLY A 84 7.23 -3.95 18.48
C GLY A 84 6.87 -3.07 19.69
N VAL A 85 5.96 -2.11 19.54
CA VAL A 85 5.46 -1.27 20.65
C VAL A 85 4.26 -1.89 21.37
N PRO A 86 4.11 -1.69 22.69
CA PRO A 86 3.08 -2.36 23.49
C PRO A 86 1.69 -1.73 23.36
N SER A 87 1.61 -0.45 22.99
CA SER A 87 0.34 0.27 22.92
C SER A 87 -0.17 0.45 21.50
N VAL A 88 -1.49 0.32 21.33
CA VAL A 88 -2.17 0.59 20.04
C VAL A 88 -2.01 2.06 19.64
N ALA A 89 -1.98 2.98 20.61
CA ALA A 89 -1.82 4.39 20.37
C ALA A 89 -0.45 4.73 19.76
N GLU A 90 0.63 4.20 20.33
CA GLU A 90 1.99 4.35 19.78
C GLU A 90 2.11 3.68 18.41
N ALA A 91 1.58 2.46 18.25
CA ALA A 91 1.59 1.76 16.97
C ALA A 91 0.87 2.56 15.87
N ALA A 92 -0.27 3.16 16.19
CA ALA A 92 -1.00 4.02 15.25
C ALA A 92 -0.26 5.33 14.96
N ALA A 93 0.42 5.92 15.94
CA ALA A 93 1.22 7.13 15.74
C ALA A 93 2.41 6.85 14.79
N LEU A 94 3.19 5.82 15.09
CA LEU A 94 4.31 5.37 14.25
C LEU A 94 3.83 4.92 12.86
N GLY A 95 2.68 4.24 12.77
CA GLY A 95 2.09 3.84 11.50
C GLY A 95 1.72 5.03 10.60
N ARG A 96 1.16 6.10 11.18
CA ARG A 96 0.88 7.35 10.43
C ARG A 96 2.16 8.05 9.98
N GLU A 97 3.18 8.11 10.84
CA GLU A 97 4.48 8.66 10.48
C GLU A 97 5.14 7.85 9.34
N ALA A 98 5.12 6.52 9.45
CA ALA A 98 5.65 5.62 8.43
C ALA A 98 4.96 5.81 7.08
N ALA A 99 3.63 5.87 7.05
CA ALA A 99 2.89 6.11 5.81
C ALA A 99 3.28 7.45 5.16
N ALA A 100 3.36 8.53 5.94
CA ALA A 100 3.74 9.85 5.43
C ALA A 100 5.20 9.89 4.94
N TRP A 101 6.13 9.33 5.71
CA TRP A 101 7.55 9.34 5.37
C TRP A 101 7.85 8.47 4.13
N VAL A 102 7.26 7.27 4.05
CA VAL A 102 7.44 6.39 2.88
C VAL A 102 6.82 7.03 1.62
N SER A 103 5.68 7.71 1.74
CA SER A 103 5.05 8.42 0.62
C SER A 103 6.00 9.43 -0.04
N GLY A 104 6.87 10.09 0.73
CA GLY A 104 7.87 11.03 0.21
C GLY A 104 8.93 10.42 -0.72
N HIS A 105 9.00 9.09 -0.84
CA HIS A 105 9.97 8.37 -1.68
C HIS A 105 9.38 7.92 -3.03
N PHE A 106 8.14 8.32 -3.33
CA PHE A 106 7.42 8.00 -4.56
C PHE A 106 6.95 9.28 -5.27
N PRO A 107 6.87 9.28 -6.60
CA PRO A 107 6.37 10.44 -7.35
C PRO A 107 4.87 10.64 -7.11
N PRO A 108 4.38 11.89 -7.15
CA PRO A 108 2.94 12.15 -7.13
C PRO A 108 2.27 11.47 -8.33
N PRO A 109 1.04 10.93 -8.19
CA PRO A 109 0.14 11.01 -7.05
C PRO A 109 0.26 9.84 -6.03
N ILE A 110 1.34 9.06 -6.07
CA ILE A 110 1.48 7.86 -5.23
C ILE A 110 1.65 8.27 -3.77
N ARG A 111 0.78 7.75 -2.91
CA ARG A 111 0.80 7.99 -1.47
C ARG A 111 0.38 6.72 -0.72
N LEU A 112 1.05 6.44 0.38
CA LEU A 112 0.67 5.43 1.34
C LEU A 112 -0.16 6.08 2.44
N GLU A 113 -1.15 5.34 2.92
CA GLU A 113 -2.04 5.77 3.99
C GLU A 113 -2.03 4.73 5.11
N PHE A 114 -2.02 5.20 6.35
CA PHE A 114 -2.22 4.31 7.50
C PHE A 114 -3.70 3.97 7.60
N GLU A 115 -4.03 2.67 7.59
CA GLU A 115 -5.43 2.23 7.61
C GLU A 115 -5.90 1.78 9.01
N LYS A 116 -5.16 0.89 9.68
CA LYS A 116 -5.61 0.22 10.91
C LYS A 116 -4.48 -0.45 11.69
N VAL A 117 -4.71 -0.65 12.99
CA VAL A 117 -3.91 -1.53 13.87
C VAL A 117 -4.70 -2.80 14.13
N TYR A 118 -4.05 -3.96 13.99
CA TYR A 118 -4.57 -5.24 14.45
C TYR A 118 -3.89 -5.60 15.78
N ARG A 119 -4.68 -6.08 16.75
CA ARG A 119 -4.21 -6.52 18.07
C ARG A 119 -4.65 -7.94 18.33
#